data_AF-A0A0N8HI00-F1
#
_entry.id   AF-A0A0N8HI00-F1
#
_cell.length_a   1.000
_cell.length_b   1.000
_cell.length_c   1.000
_cell.angle_alpha   90.00
_cell.angle_beta   90.00
_cell.angle_gamma   90.00
#
_symmetry.space_group_name_H-M   'P 1'
#
loop_
_entity.id
_entity.type
_entity.pdbx_description
1 polymer ?
#
loop_
_entity_poly.entity_id
_entity_poly.type
_entity_poly.pdbx_seq_one_letter_code
_entity_poly.pdbx_strand_id
1 'polypeptide(L)'
;MKLPDQKSLLFSVILAVLGFVVVKFALASLALDPALLFGAGLLIGALVIAALSSASSEEAEVKTKTLYVGNLPYRANEGVVRALFEEQGKVFNVRLLKDKNTGKRRGFGFVEMAEADADKAINQLNDSEFQQRTLKVREAKQKQENEANSFREGSDQSA
;
A
#
# COMPACT_ATOMS: atom_id res chain seq x y z
N MET A 1 -41.50 -23.86 -11.63
CA MET A 1 -40.91 -24.18 -10.32
C MET A 1 -41.37 -25.59 -9.93
N LYS A 2 -40.51 -26.60 -10.06
CA LYS A 2 -40.83 -27.99 -9.65
C LYS A 2 -40.83 -28.00 -8.12
N LEU A 3 -41.94 -28.39 -7.50
CA LEU A 3 -41.98 -28.61 -6.05
C LEU A 3 -40.99 -29.73 -5.70
N PRO A 4 -40.16 -29.56 -4.66
CA PRO A 4 -39.25 -30.61 -4.23
C PRO A 4 -40.06 -31.86 -3.82
N ASP A 5 -39.55 -33.02 -4.22
CA ASP A 5 -40.16 -34.33 -3.97
C ASP A 5 -40.41 -34.53 -2.46
N GLN A 6 -41.63 -34.92 -2.09
CA GLN A 6 -42.09 -35.10 -0.71
C GLN A 6 -41.16 -36.03 0.09
N LYS A 7 -40.55 -37.03 -0.58
CA LYS A 7 -39.62 -37.96 0.06
C LYS A 7 -38.32 -37.27 0.47
N SER A 8 -37.78 -36.38 -0.36
CA SER A 8 -36.56 -35.63 -0.05
C SER A 8 -36.75 -34.65 1.11
N LEU A 9 -37.95 -34.07 1.24
CA LEU A 9 -38.30 -33.23 2.39
C LEU A 9 -38.32 -34.02 3.69
N LEU A 10 -38.93 -35.22 3.70
CA LEU A 10 -38.96 -36.07 4.88
C LEU A 10 -37.55 -36.50 5.33
N PHE A 11 -36.69 -36.90 4.39
CA PHE A 11 -35.29 -37.24 4.71
C PHE A 11 -34.51 -36.05 5.27
N SER A 12 -34.70 -34.85 4.72
CA SER A 12 -34.06 -33.63 5.23
C SER A 12 -34.49 -33.30 6.65
N VAL A 13 -35.79 -33.41 6.95
CA VAL A 13 -36.32 -33.17 8.30
C VAL A 13 -35.80 -34.21 9.28
N ILE A 14 -35.78 -35.49 8.91
CA ILE A 14 -35.24 -36.56 9.77
C ILE A 14 -33.76 -36.33 10.06
N LEU A 15 -32.96 -35.98 9.04
CA LEU A 15 -31.54 -35.69 9.21
C LEU A 15 -31.31 -34.45 10.08
N ALA A 16 -32.14 -33.41 9.91
CA ALA A 16 -32.08 -32.20 10.74
C ALA A 16 -32.42 -32.49 12.20
N VAL A 17 -33.45 -33.30 12.47
CA VAL A 17 -33.84 -33.70 13.82
C VAL A 17 -32.77 -34.59 14.46
N LEU A 18 -32.23 -35.57 13.72
CA LEU A 18 -31.13 -36.41 14.19
C LEU A 18 -29.88 -35.57 14.50
N GLY A 19 -29.50 -34.67 13.59
CA GLY A 19 -28.39 -33.75 13.80
C GLY A 19 -28.59 -32.87 15.02
N PHE A 20 -29.79 -32.30 15.19
CA PHE A 20 -30.12 -31.51 16.36
C PHE A 20 -30.02 -32.33 17.64
N VAL A 21 -30.56 -33.56 17.68
CA VAL A 21 -30.48 -34.45 18.85
C VAL A 21 -29.05 -34.85 19.16
N VAL A 22 -28.23 -35.18 18.15
CA VAL A 22 -26.81 -35.52 18.33
C VAL A 22 -26.04 -34.31 18.85
N VAL A 23 -26.25 -33.13 18.29
CA VAL A 23 -25.61 -31.89 18.78
C VAL A 23 -26.08 -31.58 20.20
N LYS A 24 -27.39 -31.66 20.48
CA LYS A 24 -27.93 -31.42 21.82
C LYS A 24 -27.39 -32.44 22.83
N PHE A 25 -27.27 -33.71 22.48
CA PHE A 25 -26.78 -34.77 23.36
C PHE A 25 -25.26 -34.66 23.57
N ALA A 26 -24.48 -34.53 22.49
CA ALA A 26 -23.03 -34.38 22.56
C ALA A 26 -22.60 -33.08 23.25
N LEU A 27 -23.32 -31.99 23.01
CA LEU A 27 -23.06 -30.70 23.66
C LEU A 27 -23.66 -30.63 25.07
N ALA A 28 -24.71 -31.39 25.40
CA ALA A 28 -25.23 -31.49 26.77
C ALA A 28 -24.33 -32.31 27.69
N SER A 29 -23.61 -33.31 27.17
CA SER A 29 -22.57 -34.02 27.92
C SER A 29 -21.36 -33.15 28.23
N LEU A 30 -21.19 -32.06 27.48
CA LEU A 30 -20.15 -31.07 27.68
C LEU A 30 -20.76 -29.91 28.48
N ALA A 31 -20.75 -30.03 29.80
CA ALA A 31 -21.10 -28.92 30.71
C ALA A 31 -20.02 -27.81 30.65
N LEU A 32 -19.83 -27.23 29.48
CA LEU A 32 -18.95 -26.09 29.26
C LEU A 32 -19.66 -24.86 29.80
N ASP A 33 -19.04 -24.23 30.79
CA ASP A 33 -19.52 -22.98 31.34
C ASP A 33 -19.59 -21.92 30.21
N PRO A 34 -20.72 -21.20 30.04
CA PRO A 34 -20.83 -20.15 29.04
C PRO A 34 -19.73 -19.07 29.13
N ALA A 35 -19.17 -18.82 30.33
CA ALA A 35 -18.04 -17.91 30.51
C ALA A 35 -16.74 -18.46 29.92
N LEU A 36 -16.53 -19.78 29.96
CA LEU A 36 -15.38 -20.44 29.34
C LEU A 36 -15.43 -20.36 27.81
N LEU A 37 -16.62 -20.46 27.22
CA LEU A 37 -16.82 -20.28 25.78
C LEU A 37 -16.54 -18.83 25.35
N PHE A 38 -17.05 -17.85 26.11
CA PHE A 38 -16.75 -16.44 25.87
C PHE A 38 -15.25 -16.13 26.04
N GLY A 39 -14.61 -16.71 27.07
CA GLY A 39 -13.18 -16.55 27.33
C GLY A 39 -12.31 -17.15 26.22
N ALA A 40 -12.63 -18.36 25.76
CA ALA A 40 -11.95 -19.01 24.64
C ALA A 40 -12.14 -18.23 23.34
N GLY A 41 -13.35 -17.70 23.09
CA GLY A 41 -13.64 -16.85 21.94
C GLY A 41 -12.84 -15.55 21.93
N LEU A 42 -12.71 -14.87 23.07
CA LEU A 42 -11.89 -13.66 23.20
C LEU A 42 -10.41 -13.93 23.00
N LEU A 43 -9.88 -15.02 23.55
CA LEU A 43 -8.47 -15.39 23.39
C LEU A 43 -8.13 -15.74 21.93
N ILE A 44 -8.96 -16.54 21.28
CA ILE A 44 -8.76 -16.89 19.87
C ILE A 44 -8.93 -15.64 18.99
N GLY A 45 -9.95 -14.82 19.26
CA GLY A 45 -10.16 -13.56 18.55
C GLY A 45 -8.98 -12.59 18.69
N ALA A 46 -8.47 -12.41 19.91
CA ALA A 46 -7.29 -11.57 20.17
C ALA A 46 -6.03 -12.12 19.50
N LEU A 47 -5.83 -13.45 19.49
CA LEU A 47 -4.69 -14.08 18.84
C LEU A 47 -4.77 -13.94 17.32
N VAL A 48 -5.96 -14.06 16.72
CA VAL A 48 -6.17 -13.83 15.28
C VAL A 48 -5.95 -12.37 14.92
N ILE A 49 -6.45 -11.42 15.72
CA ILE A 49 -6.21 -9.98 15.52
C ILE A 49 -4.71 -9.67 15.65
N ALA A 50 -4.03 -10.22 16.65
CA ALA A 50 -2.59 -10.04 16.84
C ALA A 50 -1.79 -10.65 15.69
N ALA A 51 -2.13 -11.87 15.23
CA ALA A 51 -1.46 -12.52 14.11
C ALA A 51 -1.69 -11.78 12.78
N LEU A 52 -2.90 -11.25 12.54
CA LEU A 52 -3.17 -10.38 11.39
C LEU A 52 -2.47 -9.02 11.51
N SER A 53 -2.29 -8.51 12.73
CA SER A 53 -1.56 -7.27 12.98
C SER A 53 -0.04 -7.43 12.81
N SER A 54 0.51 -8.61 13.07
CA SER A 54 1.93 -8.93 12.83
C SER A 54 2.28 -9.15 11.36
N ALA A 55 1.28 -9.27 10.46
CA ALA A 55 1.51 -9.39 9.02
C ALA A 55 1.61 -8.03 8.30
N SER A 56 1.48 -6.91 9.02
CA SER A 56 1.56 -5.56 8.45
C SER A 56 2.45 -4.68 9.31
N SER A 57 3.77 -4.82 9.17
CA SER A 57 4.81 -3.77 9.30
C SER A 57 6.20 -4.42 9.35
N GLU A 58 6.58 -5.16 8.30
CA GLU A 58 8.00 -5.14 7.93
C GLU A 58 8.22 -3.84 7.16
N GLU A 59 8.41 -2.73 7.89
CA GLU A 59 9.17 -1.61 7.33
C GLU A 59 10.62 -2.09 7.20
N ALA A 60 10.87 -2.89 6.16
CA ALA A 60 12.19 -2.88 5.56
C ALA A 60 12.49 -1.41 5.28
N GLU A 61 13.60 -0.92 5.81
CA GLU A 61 14.17 0.37 5.44
C GLU A 61 14.37 0.36 3.92
N VAL A 62 13.34 0.74 3.16
CA VAL A 62 13.41 0.75 1.70
C VAL A 62 14.26 1.94 1.35
N LYS A 63 15.54 1.70 1.09
CA LYS A 63 16.43 2.70 0.54
C LYS A 63 15.76 3.28 -0.71
N THR A 64 15.51 4.58 -0.68
CA THR A 64 14.95 5.31 -1.81
C THR A 64 16.08 6.03 -2.54
N LYS A 65 15.96 6.12 -3.86
CA LYS A 65 16.84 6.92 -4.70
C LYS A 65 15.99 7.94 -5.46
N THR A 66 16.51 9.16 -5.58
CA THR A 66 15.85 10.22 -6.34
C THR A 66 16.40 10.24 -7.77
N LEU A 67 15.51 10.21 -8.75
CA LEU A 67 15.81 10.34 -10.17
C LEU A 67 15.43 11.72 -10.69
N TYR A 68 16.30 12.29 -11.51
CA TYR A 68 16.03 13.47 -12.31
C TYR A 68 15.39 13.06 -13.63
N VAL A 69 14.28 13.70 -13.98
CA VAL A 69 13.54 13.46 -15.23
C VAL A 69 13.46 14.77 -16.00
N GLY A 70 14.13 14.84 -17.16
CA GLY A 70 14.22 16.01 -18.02
C GLY A 70 13.55 15.81 -19.38
N ASN A 71 13.38 16.92 -20.09
CA ASN A 71 12.72 17.00 -21.41
C ASN A 71 11.25 16.53 -21.41
N LEU A 72 10.58 16.60 -20.26
CA LEU A 72 9.17 16.30 -20.14
C LEU A 72 8.34 17.28 -20.98
N PRO A 73 7.27 16.81 -21.64
CA PRO A 73 6.36 17.69 -22.37
C PRO A 73 5.68 18.65 -21.39
N TYR A 74 5.40 19.88 -21.84
CA TYR A 74 4.77 20.91 -21.00
C TYR A 74 3.38 20.52 -20.49
N ARG A 75 2.76 19.51 -21.10
CA ARG A 75 1.47 18.92 -20.71
C ARG A 75 1.60 17.77 -19.69
N ALA A 76 2.80 17.25 -19.43
CA ALA A 76 3.00 16.16 -18.45
C ALA A 76 2.65 16.61 -17.03
N ASN A 77 1.71 15.90 -16.41
CA ASN A 77 1.31 16.07 -15.01
C ASN A 77 2.08 15.09 -14.12
N GLU A 78 2.12 15.37 -12.82
CA GLU A 78 2.73 14.47 -11.82
C GLU A 78 2.13 13.07 -11.86
N GLY A 79 0.80 12.94 -12.01
CA GLY A 79 0.14 11.64 -12.11
C GLY A 79 0.56 10.83 -13.36
N VAL A 80 0.82 11.51 -14.48
CA VAL A 80 1.25 10.82 -15.72
C VAL A 80 2.70 10.34 -15.60
N VAL A 81 3.57 11.16 -15.01
CA VAL A 81 4.95 10.77 -14.73
C VAL A 81 4.97 9.63 -13.71
N ARG A 82 4.18 9.73 -12.63
CA ARG A 82 4.04 8.66 -11.64
C ARG A 82 3.66 7.34 -12.30
N ALA A 83 2.60 7.31 -13.10
CA ALA A 83 2.14 6.08 -13.76
C ALA A 83 3.25 5.45 -14.63
N LEU A 84 3.99 6.26 -15.37
CA LEU A 84 5.09 5.78 -16.23
C LEU A 84 6.26 5.21 -15.42
N PHE A 85 6.55 5.74 -14.24
CA PHE A 85 7.58 5.19 -13.35
C PHE A 85 7.07 4.02 -12.50
N GLU A 86 5.76 3.95 -12.21
CA GLU A 86 5.11 2.84 -11.51
C GLU A 86 5.14 1.53 -12.32
N GLU A 87 5.17 1.60 -13.66
CA GLU A 87 5.39 0.43 -14.52
C GLU A 87 6.76 -0.23 -14.27
N GLN A 88 7.74 0.55 -13.79
CA GLN A 88 9.12 0.10 -13.58
C GLN A 88 9.39 -0.36 -12.15
N GLY A 89 8.70 0.24 -11.18
CA GLY A 89 8.87 -0.06 -9.76
C GLY A 89 8.06 0.81 -8.83
N LYS A 90 8.30 0.70 -7.52
CA LYS A 90 7.53 1.45 -6.52
C LYS A 90 7.98 2.91 -6.43
N VAL A 91 7.05 3.83 -6.71
CA VAL A 91 7.27 5.28 -6.62
C VAL A 91 6.73 5.81 -5.28
N PHE A 92 7.55 6.57 -4.56
CA PHE A 92 7.19 7.19 -3.29
C PHE A 92 6.74 8.64 -3.49
N ASN A 93 7.48 9.41 -4.27
CA ASN A 93 7.21 10.84 -4.46
C ASN A 93 7.51 11.29 -5.90
N VAL A 94 6.74 12.27 -6.39
CA VAL A 94 6.95 12.89 -7.70
C VAL A 94 6.78 14.39 -7.57
N ARG A 95 7.81 15.15 -7.96
CA ARG A 95 7.83 16.60 -7.88
C ARG A 95 8.21 17.20 -9.22
N LEU A 96 7.26 17.84 -9.89
CA LEU A 96 7.54 18.56 -11.15
C LEU A 96 7.82 20.04 -10.90
N LEU A 97 8.91 20.56 -11.48
CA LEU A 97 9.27 21.97 -11.29
C LEU A 97 8.54 22.87 -12.30
N LYS A 98 7.93 23.92 -11.75
CA LYS A 98 7.27 24.99 -12.50
C LYS A 98 8.12 26.26 -12.37
N ASP A 99 8.13 27.07 -13.41
CA ASP A 99 8.74 28.39 -13.38
C ASP A 99 7.89 29.30 -12.48
N LYS A 100 8.54 29.95 -11.50
CA LYS A 100 7.87 30.83 -10.53
C LYS A 100 7.37 32.13 -11.16
N ASN A 101 8.01 32.58 -12.25
CA ASN A 101 7.66 33.85 -12.90
C ASN A 101 6.52 33.68 -13.91
N THR A 102 6.56 32.60 -14.69
CA THR A 102 5.59 32.36 -15.77
C THR A 102 4.51 31.33 -15.42
N GLY A 103 4.66 30.60 -14.31
CA GLY A 103 3.80 29.47 -13.94
C GLY A 103 3.87 28.27 -14.89
N LYS A 104 4.62 28.38 -16.00
CA LYS A 104 4.76 27.32 -17.01
C LYS A 104 5.67 26.22 -16.48
N ARG A 105 5.42 24.98 -16.90
CA ARG A 105 6.26 23.84 -16.53
C ARG A 105 7.64 24.01 -17.15
N ARG A 106 8.70 23.78 -16.39
CA ARG A 106 10.08 23.86 -16.92
C ARG A 106 10.46 22.62 -17.75
N GLY A 107 9.58 21.62 -17.81
CA GLY A 107 9.81 20.37 -18.55
C GLY A 107 10.80 19.44 -17.85
N PHE A 108 10.92 19.55 -16.52
CA PHE A 108 11.70 18.61 -15.73
C PHE A 108 11.14 18.46 -14.30
N GLY A 109 11.56 17.40 -13.62
CA GLY A 109 11.18 17.11 -12.24
C GLY A 109 12.04 16.05 -11.61
N PHE A 110 11.64 15.64 -10.41
CA PHE A 110 12.29 14.63 -9.59
C PHE A 110 11.29 13.55 -9.20
N VAL A 111 11.72 12.30 -9.25
CA VAL A 111 10.93 11.12 -8.86
C VAL A 111 11.71 10.37 -7.81
N GLU A 112 11.10 10.11 -6.66
CA GLU A 112 11.66 9.29 -5.60
C GLU A 112 11.05 7.89 -5.69
N MET A 113 11.91 6.89 -5.78
CA MET A 113 11.52 5.49 -5.99
C MET A 113 12.51 4.55 -5.29
N ALA A 114 12.13 3.27 -5.15
CA ALA A 114 12.98 2.28 -4.50
C ALA A 114 14.34 2.18 -5.21
N GLU A 115 15.44 2.15 -4.46
CA GLU A 115 16.81 2.09 -4.99
C GLU A 115 16.99 0.88 -5.93
N ALA A 116 16.39 -0.26 -5.58
CA ALA A 116 16.43 -1.48 -6.39
C ALA A 116 15.79 -1.31 -7.78
N ASP A 117 14.77 -0.47 -7.91
CA ASP A 117 14.05 -0.24 -9.16
C ASP A 117 14.59 0.98 -9.94
N ALA A 118 15.33 1.86 -9.25
CA ALA A 118 15.79 3.13 -9.79
C ALA A 118 16.72 2.94 -11.00
N ASP A 119 17.70 2.02 -10.90
CA ASP A 119 18.65 1.76 -11.99
C ASP A 119 17.95 1.13 -13.21
N LYS A 120 16.96 0.27 -12.97
CA LYS A 120 16.12 -0.31 -14.03
C LYS A 120 15.31 0.77 -14.74
N ALA A 121 14.68 1.67 -13.99
CA ALA A 121 13.92 2.78 -14.54
C ALA A 121 14.80 3.73 -15.35
N ILE A 122 16.02 4.03 -14.91
CA ILE A 122 16.99 4.82 -15.70
C ILE A 122 17.26 4.11 -17.03
N ASN A 123 17.61 2.82 -17.01
CA ASN A 123 17.98 2.10 -18.23
C ASN A 123 16.83 1.96 -19.24
N GLN A 124 15.59 1.81 -18.78
CA GLN A 124 14.44 1.65 -19.68
C GLN A 124 13.85 2.98 -20.16
N LEU A 125 13.82 4.00 -19.30
CA LEU A 125 13.14 5.26 -19.60
C LEU A 125 14.08 6.35 -20.11
N ASN A 126 15.39 6.26 -19.86
CA ASN A 126 16.34 7.19 -20.45
C ASN A 126 16.40 7.01 -21.97
N ASP A 127 16.30 8.11 -22.69
CA ASP A 127 16.23 8.19 -24.15
C ASP A 127 14.98 7.53 -24.78
N SER A 128 13.97 7.23 -23.96
CA SER A 128 12.65 6.78 -24.45
C SER A 128 11.84 7.94 -25.04
N GLU A 129 11.06 7.66 -26.08
CA GLU A 129 10.13 8.65 -26.65
C GLU A 129 8.83 8.72 -25.85
N PHE A 130 8.54 9.89 -25.30
CA PHE A 130 7.31 10.17 -24.58
C PHE A 130 6.64 11.42 -25.13
N GLN A 131 5.45 11.26 -25.72
CA GLN A 131 4.67 12.34 -26.34
C GLN A 131 5.52 13.21 -27.29
N GLN A 132 6.23 12.55 -28.22
CA GLN A 132 7.09 13.19 -29.23
C GLN A 132 8.32 13.91 -28.66
N ARG A 133 8.73 13.59 -27.42
CA ARG A 133 9.95 14.11 -26.80
C ARG A 133 10.75 12.99 -26.17
N THR A 134 12.06 13.01 -26.37
CA THR A 134 12.99 12.04 -25.78
C THR A 134 13.21 12.35 -24.30
N LEU A 135 12.78 11.50 -23.39
CA LEU A 135 13.00 11.69 -21.96
C LEU A 135 14.48 11.54 -21.61
N LYS A 136 14.96 12.35 -20.68
CA LYS A 136 16.28 12.15 -20.06
C LYS A 136 16.10 11.79 -18.60
N VAL A 137 16.48 10.56 -18.24
CA VAL A 137 16.38 10.07 -16.86
C VAL A 137 17.78 9.82 -16.34
N ARG A 138 18.10 10.40 -15.18
CA ARG A 138 19.42 10.27 -14.54
C ARG A 138 19.26 10.17 -13.04
N GLU A 139 20.25 9.61 -12.36
CA GLU A 139 20.33 9.72 -10.91
C GLU A 139 20.44 11.20 -10.52
N ALA A 140 19.54 11.67 -9.65
CA ALA A 140 19.60 13.01 -9.12
C ALA A 140 20.69 13.08 -8.06
N LYS A 141 21.61 14.04 -8.19
CA LYS A 141 22.47 14.40 -7.07
C LYS A 141 21.57 14.95 -5.98
N GLN A 142 21.37 14.22 -4.89
CA GLN A 142 20.68 14.73 -3.71
C GLN A 142 21.40 16.02 -3.29
N LYS A 143 20.80 17.17 -3.58
CA LYS A 143 21.19 18.40 -2.90
C LYS A 143 20.73 18.15 -1.47
N GLN A 144 21.66 17.76 -0.59
CA GLN A 144 21.40 17.63 0.85
C GLN A 144 20.60 18.86 1.28
N GLU A 145 19.34 18.65 1.64
CA GLU A 145 18.47 19.64 2.23
C GLU A 145 18.89 19.79 3.72
N ASN A 146 20.16 20.13 3.95
CA ASN A 146 20.68 20.45 5.28
C ASN A 146 20.40 21.91 5.68
N GLU A 147 19.68 22.67 4.86
CA GLU A 147 19.44 24.11 5.08
C GLU A 147 18.15 24.42 5.88
N ALA A 148 17.35 23.41 6.25
CA ALA A 148 16.08 23.62 6.98
C ALA A 148 16.19 23.56 8.52
N ASN A 149 17.35 23.16 9.07
CA ASN A 149 17.54 23.02 10.53
C ASN A 149 18.42 24.10 11.17
N SER A 150 18.94 25.09 10.43
CA SER A 150 19.82 26.14 10.97
C SER A 150 19.10 27.45 11.35
N PHE A 151 17.78 27.56 11.16
CA PHE A 151 17.03 28.80 11.42
C PHE A 151 16.32 28.86 12.79
N ARG A 152 16.47 27.86 13.66
CA ARG A 152 15.77 27.81 14.97
C ARG A 152 16.67 28.02 16.20
N GLU A 153 17.94 28.34 16.02
CA GLU A 153 18.92 28.39 17.12
C GLU A 153 19.62 29.76 17.21
N GLY A 154 18.85 30.85 17.31
CA GLY A 154 19.45 32.19 17.35
C GLY A 154 18.62 33.32 17.97
N SER A 155 17.52 33.05 18.67
CA SER A 155 16.65 34.12 19.19
C SER A 155 16.35 34.07 20.68
N ASP A 156 17.21 33.47 21.52
CA ASP A 156 17.00 33.41 22.98
C ASP A 156 18.27 33.76 23.79
N GLN A 157 19.05 34.76 23.40
CA GLN A 157 20.06 35.37 24.28
C GLN A 157 20.02 36.90 24.20
N SER A 158 19.00 37.49 24.81
CA SER A 158 18.96 38.90 25.19
C SER A 158 18.05 39.04 26.40
N ALA A 159 18.61 38.79 27.58
CA ALA A 159 18.05 39.17 28.88
C ALA A 159 19.20 39.65 29.77
#